data_AF-A0A165JK55-F1
#
_entry.id   AF-A0A165JK55-F1
#
_cell.length_a   1.000
_cell.length_b   1.000
_cell.length_c   1.000
_cell.angle_alpha   90.00
_cell.angle_beta   90.00
_cell.angle_gamma   90.00
#
_symmetry.space_group_name_H-M   'P 1'
#
loop_
_entity.id
_entity.type
_entity.pdbx_description
1 polymer ?
#
loop_
_entity_poly.entity_id
_entity_poly.type
_entity_poly.pdbx_seq_one_letter_code
_entity_poly.pdbx_strand_id
1 'polypeptide(L)'
;MVVLENPSIDDRPGPNGTFVVVGLDPIASVAAMQDERATEAAAAMPKSKYLAIIDTLGHARVELQPGLPKMEYLFFCVGRGLPPDAESAVAIHPAAGTAARPALVPSKPLPWPDCYVHTIESFEAVISRIHQRTPITAISREDVGTLSDYATDDEFRVSHAAAAAAAAAAAAAAAAAKAAPHPGDIEPASEPSVVDYSEASATSTSSVESPTSPTAALEPQRSPSPHQPQRMDLHMEMWLDLDAGHELSDPKLLTSELALLRSIEKEWAQRIAYDIVTKRPRTSAWLDNMAAAGELNDAYALQVHDGAEAEDVDIGPEDAIEHRLERAENDAKGYPPSRPGPSPHDDEDETRSGSSWRISAFAVRASRAVHGLASRVLDSRYTLVRRMTAMRRRSVNSEKDP
;
A
#
# COMPACT_ATOMS: atom_id res chain seq x y z
N MET A 1 -23.50 4.72 27.99
CA MET A 1 -22.83 4.49 26.70
C MET A 1 -22.16 3.13 26.79
N VAL A 2 -22.49 2.20 25.90
CA VAL A 2 -21.84 0.88 25.90
C VAL A 2 -20.56 1.02 25.09
N VAL A 3 -19.44 0.60 25.67
CA VAL A 3 -18.14 0.61 24.99
C VAL A 3 -17.74 -0.83 24.73
N LEU A 4 -17.52 -1.15 23.47
CA LEU A 4 -17.02 -2.44 23.04
C LEU A 4 -15.54 -2.31 22.69
N GLU A 5 -14.70 -3.06 23.40
CA GLU A 5 -13.25 -3.13 23.21
C GLU A 5 -12.91 -4.25 22.22
N ASN A 6 -11.96 -4.02 21.32
CA ASN A 6 -11.48 -4.98 20.33
C ASN A 6 -12.60 -5.67 19.52
N PRO A 7 -13.45 -4.88 18.85
CA PRO A 7 -14.57 -5.41 18.09
C PRO A 7 -14.11 -6.35 16.96
N SER A 8 -14.92 -7.39 16.74
CA SER A 8 -14.80 -8.33 15.63
C SER A 8 -15.74 -7.92 14.47
N ILE A 9 -15.66 -8.65 13.37
CA ILE A 9 -16.58 -8.46 12.22
C ILE A 9 -18.06 -8.65 12.59
N ASP A 10 -18.36 -9.45 13.62
CA ASP A 10 -19.72 -9.72 14.08
C ASP A 10 -20.31 -8.55 14.89
N ASP A 11 -19.45 -7.66 15.40
CA ASP A 11 -19.83 -6.48 16.19
C ASP A 11 -20.14 -5.25 15.34
N ARG A 12 -20.33 -5.47 14.04
CA ARG A 12 -20.54 -4.45 13.03
C ARG A 12 -21.73 -3.55 13.41
N PRO A 13 -21.54 -2.21 13.47
CA PRO A 13 -22.56 -1.32 13.99
C PRO A 13 -23.75 -1.11 13.04
N GLY A 14 -23.58 -1.33 11.73
CA GLY A 14 -24.61 -1.06 10.73
C GLY A 14 -24.17 -1.40 9.30
N PRO A 15 -25.05 -1.18 8.30
CA PRO A 15 -24.72 -1.42 6.89
C PRO A 15 -23.64 -0.47 6.37
N ASN A 16 -23.14 -0.72 5.15
CA ASN A 16 -22.32 0.26 4.42
C ASN A 16 -23.15 1.54 4.26
N GLY A 17 -22.51 2.71 4.28
CA GLY A 17 -23.18 4.01 4.26
C GLY A 17 -23.50 4.57 5.65
N THR A 18 -23.12 3.86 6.72
CA THR A 18 -23.32 4.35 8.10
C THR A 18 -22.39 5.51 8.40
N PHE A 19 -22.94 6.61 8.92
CA PHE A 19 -22.18 7.74 9.45
C PHE A 19 -21.62 7.42 10.82
N VAL A 20 -20.35 7.73 11.02
CA VAL A 20 -19.65 7.55 12.28
C VAL A 20 -18.71 8.72 12.53
N VAL A 21 -18.46 9.03 13.79
CA VAL A 21 -17.30 9.84 14.16
C VAL A 21 -16.16 8.87 14.48
N VAL A 22 -14.98 9.10 13.93
CA VAL A 22 -13.78 8.33 14.22
C VAL A 22 -12.69 9.22 14.78
N GLY A 23 -11.76 8.62 15.52
CA GLY A 23 -10.65 9.32 16.13
C GLY A 23 -9.45 8.40 16.17
N LEU A 24 -8.28 8.97 15.88
CA LEU A 24 -7.05 8.20 15.85
C LEU A 24 -6.74 7.65 17.25
N ASP A 25 -6.40 6.36 17.34
CA ASP A 25 -5.86 5.73 18.54
C ASP A 25 -4.36 5.51 18.33
N PRO A 26 -3.53 6.55 18.56
CA PRO A 26 -2.11 6.50 18.20
C PRO A 26 -1.36 5.47 19.06
N ILE A 27 -1.76 5.28 20.32
CA ILE A 27 -1.13 4.32 21.23
C ILE A 27 -1.43 2.89 20.77
N ALA A 28 -2.70 2.56 20.48
CA ALA A 28 -3.02 1.25 19.95
C ALA A 28 -2.34 0.99 18.60
N SER A 29 -2.15 2.05 17.79
CA SER A 29 -1.52 1.92 16.48
C SER A 29 -0.06 1.46 16.55
N VAL A 30 0.69 1.92 17.56
CA VAL A 30 2.10 1.55 17.76
C VAL A 30 2.30 0.39 18.73
N ALA A 31 1.22 -0.14 19.34
CA ALA A 31 1.32 -1.16 20.39
C ALA A 31 2.05 -2.43 19.93
N ALA A 32 1.85 -2.83 18.66
CA ALA A 32 2.50 -4.00 18.08
C ALA A 32 4.03 -3.87 18.01
N MET A 33 4.59 -2.66 18.02
CA MET A 33 6.02 -2.38 17.93
C MET A 33 6.77 -2.58 19.25
N GLN A 34 6.05 -2.67 20.38
CA GLN A 34 6.58 -2.92 21.73
C GLN A 34 7.73 -1.99 22.12
N ASP A 35 7.65 -0.71 21.72
CA ASP A 35 8.70 0.29 21.97
C ASP A 35 8.14 1.47 22.79
N GLU A 36 8.74 1.69 23.97
CA GLU A 36 8.30 2.73 24.91
C GLU A 36 8.40 4.14 24.32
N ARG A 37 9.46 4.42 23.54
CA ARG A 37 9.65 5.74 22.91
C ARG A 37 8.61 6.02 21.83
N ALA A 38 8.28 5.03 21.02
CA ALA A 38 7.21 5.13 20.03
C ALA A 38 5.85 5.31 20.72
N THR A 39 5.62 4.60 21.82
CA THR A 39 4.41 4.72 22.63
C THR A 39 4.27 6.11 23.26
N GLU A 40 5.35 6.66 23.81
CA GLU A 40 5.40 8.02 24.36
C GLU A 40 5.15 9.08 23.28
N ALA A 41 5.82 8.98 22.13
CA ALA A 41 5.62 9.89 21.00
C ALA A 41 4.18 9.83 20.46
N ALA A 42 3.62 8.62 20.35
CA ALA A 42 2.24 8.41 19.94
C ALA A 42 1.24 8.97 20.96
N ALA A 43 1.52 8.83 22.26
CA ALA A 43 0.69 9.38 23.32
C ALA A 43 0.63 10.92 23.33
N ALA A 44 1.66 11.58 22.81
CA ALA A 44 1.72 13.04 22.66
C ALA A 44 0.96 13.58 21.43
N MET A 45 0.47 12.71 20.55
CA MET A 45 -0.26 13.14 19.36
C MET A 45 -1.64 13.74 19.69
N PRO A 46 -2.14 14.69 18.86
CA PRO A 46 -3.49 15.22 19.02
C PRO A 46 -4.54 14.12 18.85
N LYS A 47 -5.63 14.22 19.62
CA LYS A 47 -6.76 13.28 19.59
C LYS A 47 -7.95 13.90 18.84
N SER A 48 -7.71 14.22 17.57
CA SER A 48 -8.71 14.80 16.66
C SER A 48 -9.82 13.79 16.35
N LYS A 49 -11.01 14.31 16.07
CA LYS A 49 -12.18 13.53 15.66
C LYS A 49 -12.65 13.96 14.29
N TYR A 50 -13.05 12.98 13.48
CA TYR A 50 -13.40 13.16 12.08
C TYR A 50 -14.75 12.50 11.81
N LEU A 51 -15.58 13.14 11.00
CA LEU A 51 -16.80 12.52 10.50
C LEU A 51 -16.46 11.65 9.28
N ALA A 52 -17.02 10.46 9.24
CA ALA A 52 -16.75 9.49 8.19
C ALA A 52 -17.99 8.67 7.83
N ILE A 53 -17.96 8.08 6.64
CA ILE A 53 -18.95 7.11 6.18
C ILE A 53 -18.25 5.77 5.97
N ILE A 54 -18.81 4.70 6.53
CA ILE A 54 -18.32 3.33 6.30
C ILE A 54 -18.58 2.95 4.84
N ASP A 55 -17.53 2.78 4.03
CA ASP A 55 -17.64 2.32 2.65
C ASP A 55 -17.82 0.80 2.60
N THR A 56 -16.80 0.06 3.07
CA THR A 56 -16.77 -1.40 3.05
C THR A 56 -15.88 -1.93 4.16
N LEU A 57 -15.94 -3.24 4.41
CA LEU A 57 -14.95 -3.94 5.23
C LEU A 57 -13.57 -3.87 4.56
N GLY A 58 -12.54 -3.62 5.37
CA GLY A 58 -11.14 -3.59 4.95
C GLY A 58 -10.54 -4.98 4.72
N HIS A 59 -9.25 -5.00 4.41
CA HIS A 59 -8.51 -6.20 3.99
C HIS A 59 -7.10 -6.32 4.60
N ALA A 60 -6.77 -5.62 5.69
CA ALA A 60 -5.48 -5.64 6.38
C ALA A 60 -5.06 -7.01 6.91
N ARG A 61 -5.91 -8.05 6.82
CA ARG A 61 -5.59 -9.43 7.24
C ARG A 61 -5.11 -9.51 8.69
N VAL A 62 -5.53 -8.55 9.52
CA VAL A 62 -5.18 -8.55 10.95
C VAL A 62 -6.17 -9.47 11.66
N GLU A 63 -5.66 -10.51 12.29
CA GLU A 63 -6.45 -11.45 13.08
C GLU A 63 -6.39 -11.04 14.56
N LEU A 64 -7.55 -10.99 15.22
CA LEU A 64 -7.67 -10.80 16.67
C LEU A 64 -7.24 -12.07 17.42
N GLN A 65 -7.67 -13.21 16.88
CA GLN A 65 -7.32 -14.56 17.29
C GLN A 65 -7.18 -15.39 16.01
N PRO A 66 -6.49 -16.54 16.03
CA PRO A 66 -6.39 -17.41 14.85
C PRO A 66 -7.77 -17.66 14.21
N GLY A 67 -7.97 -17.14 13.01
CA GLY A 67 -9.23 -17.26 12.26
C GLY A 67 -10.33 -16.24 12.58
N LEU A 68 -10.13 -15.31 13.52
CA LEU A 68 -11.07 -14.22 13.81
C LEU A 68 -10.49 -12.87 13.37
N PRO A 69 -10.88 -12.33 12.21
CA PRO A 69 -10.36 -11.06 11.73
C PRO A 69 -10.77 -9.90 12.64
N LYS A 70 -9.85 -8.97 12.89
CA LYS A 70 -10.17 -7.69 13.53
C LYS A 70 -11.13 -6.91 12.63
N MET A 71 -11.99 -6.12 13.25
CA MET A 71 -12.89 -5.25 12.50
C MET A 71 -12.10 -4.10 11.87
N GLU A 72 -12.15 -4.02 10.55
CA GLU A 72 -11.45 -3.02 9.75
C GLU A 72 -12.40 -2.49 8.70
N TYR A 73 -12.33 -1.19 8.45
CA TYR A 73 -13.16 -0.52 7.47
C TYR A 73 -12.33 0.39 6.58
N LEU A 74 -12.81 0.51 5.34
CA LEU A 74 -12.53 1.64 4.47
C LEU A 74 -13.58 2.74 4.74
N PHE A 75 -13.11 3.96 4.90
CA PHE A 75 -13.94 5.12 5.21
C PHE A 75 -13.84 6.18 4.11
N PHE A 76 -14.98 6.81 3.80
CA PHE A 76 -14.98 8.11 3.14
C PHE A 76 -14.90 9.22 4.19
N CYS A 77 -14.02 10.19 3.97
CA CYS A 77 -13.92 11.38 4.80
C CYS A 77 -15.10 12.34 4.56
N VAL A 78 -15.64 12.90 5.64
CA VAL A 78 -16.67 13.94 5.57
C VAL A 78 -16.16 15.20 6.26
N GLY A 79 -16.12 16.30 5.51
CA GLY A 79 -15.72 17.62 5.98
C GLY A 79 -16.92 18.54 6.19
N ARG A 80 -16.67 19.64 6.91
CA ARG A 80 -17.59 20.77 7.02
C ARG A 80 -17.17 21.87 6.06
N GLY A 81 -18.16 22.51 5.43
CA GLY A 81 -17.94 23.47 4.37
C GLY A 81 -17.53 22.81 3.06
N LEU A 82 -17.71 23.55 1.97
CA LEU A 82 -17.28 23.09 0.65
C LEU A 82 -15.74 23.07 0.60
N PRO A 83 -15.08 21.93 0.31
CA PRO A 83 -13.63 21.89 0.22
C PRO A 83 -13.12 22.70 -0.98
N PRO A 84 -11.83 23.09 -0.99
CA PRO A 84 -11.20 23.77 -2.12
C PRO A 84 -11.38 23.02 -3.45
N ASP A 85 -11.40 21.69 -3.39
CA ASP A 85 -11.58 20.81 -4.53
C ASP A 85 -13.07 20.47 -4.74
N ALA A 86 -13.89 21.51 -4.92
CA ALA A 86 -15.35 21.41 -4.95
C ALA A 86 -15.91 20.41 -6.00
N GLU A 87 -15.15 20.14 -7.06
CA GLU A 87 -15.52 19.16 -8.11
C GLU A 87 -15.51 17.71 -7.62
N SER A 88 -14.77 17.43 -6.55
CA SER A 88 -14.64 16.12 -5.91
C SER A 88 -15.28 16.10 -4.52
N ALA A 89 -16.31 16.94 -4.35
CA ALA A 89 -17.13 16.98 -3.17
C ALA A 89 -18.56 16.55 -3.50
N VAL A 90 -19.18 15.79 -2.59
CA VAL A 90 -20.59 15.43 -2.68
C VAL A 90 -21.30 15.99 -1.46
N ALA A 91 -22.30 16.85 -1.67
CA ALA A 91 -23.05 17.46 -0.59
C ALA A 91 -23.87 16.42 0.19
N ILE A 92 -24.05 16.65 1.49
CA ILE A 92 -24.97 15.87 2.33
C ILE A 92 -26.10 16.80 2.77
N HIS A 93 -27.34 16.40 2.53
CA HIS A 93 -28.52 17.18 2.87
C HIS A 93 -28.49 17.58 4.37
N PRO A 94 -28.68 18.87 4.72
CA PRO A 94 -29.31 19.92 3.92
C PRO A 94 -28.38 20.75 3.02
N ALA A 95 -27.08 20.45 2.95
CA ALA A 95 -26.19 21.15 2.02
C ALA A 95 -26.65 20.92 0.56
N ALA A 96 -26.56 21.98 -0.25
CA ALA A 96 -26.99 21.93 -1.65
C ALA A 96 -25.95 21.20 -2.50
N GLY A 97 -26.40 20.15 -3.19
CA GLY A 97 -25.61 19.45 -4.22
C GLY A 97 -25.57 20.21 -5.54
N THR A 98 -24.89 19.62 -6.52
CA THR A 98 -24.85 20.13 -7.91
C THR A 98 -25.72 19.25 -8.82
N ALA A 99 -25.98 19.71 -10.05
CA ALA A 99 -26.72 18.89 -11.02
C ALA A 99 -26.00 17.58 -11.37
N ALA A 100 -24.66 17.58 -11.34
CA ALA A 100 -23.85 16.39 -11.63
C ALA A 100 -23.69 15.47 -10.41
N ARG A 101 -23.76 16.03 -9.20
CA ARG A 101 -23.57 15.33 -7.92
C ARG A 101 -24.69 15.75 -6.96
N PRO A 102 -25.85 15.08 -7.01
CA PRO A 102 -26.97 15.40 -6.13
C PRO A 102 -26.58 15.20 -4.66
N ALA A 103 -27.24 15.93 -3.77
CA ALA A 103 -26.97 15.81 -2.34
C ALA A 103 -27.40 14.43 -1.84
N LEU A 104 -26.53 13.78 -1.08
CA LEU A 104 -26.86 12.53 -0.40
C LEU A 104 -27.88 12.82 0.70
N VAL A 105 -28.85 11.91 0.89
CA VAL A 105 -29.91 12.07 1.89
C VAL A 105 -29.68 11.07 3.03
N PRO A 106 -29.18 11.50 4.19
CA PRO A 106 -29.09 10.66 5.37
C PRO A 106 -30.47 10.21 5.85
N SER A 107 -30.55 9.03 6.44
CA SER A 107 -31.78 8.51 7.07
C SER A 107 -32.29 9.39 8.22
N LYS A 108 -31.40 10.18 8.83
CA LYS A 108 -31.69 11.21 9.84
C LYS A 108 -30.80 12.42 9.58
N PRO A 109 -31.30 13.65 9.75
CA PRO A 109 -30.50 14.84 9.52
C PRO A 109 -29.25 14.80 10.40
N LEU A 110 -28.10 15.14 9.82
CA LEU A 110 -26.87 15.28 10.58
C LEU A 110 -26.96 16.52 11.50
N PRO A 111 -26.28 16.52 12.65
CA PRO A 111 -26.18 17.69 13.53
C PRO A 111 -25.52 18.90 12.86
N TRP A 112 -24.75 18.66 11.79
CA TRP A 112 -24.02 19.67 11.04
C TRP A 112 -24.69 19.89 9.68
N PRO A 113 -25.14 21.13 9.37
CA PRO A 113 -25.93 21.40 8.16
C PRO A 113 -25.09 21.54 6.88
N ASP A 114 -23.76 21.67 7.01
CA ASP A 114 -22.82 22.04 5.95
C ASP A 114 -21.81 20.93 5.65
N CYS A 115 -22.25 19.67 5.61
CA CYS A 115 -21.38 18.52 5.40
C CYS A 115 -21.20 18.13 3.92
N TYR A 116 -19.97 17.74 3.57
CA TYR A 116 -19.59 17.28 2.24
C TYR A 116 -18.69 16.05 2.36
N VAL A 117 -18.95 15.03 1.54
CA VAL A 117 -18.04 13.89 1.37
C VAL A 117 -16.91 14.31 0.45
N HIS A 118 -15.66 14.10 0.89
CA HIS A 118 -14.47 14.35 0.09
C HIS A 118 -14.11 13.06 -0.65
N THR A 119 -14.49 12.93 -1.92
CA THR A 119 -14.43 11.64 -2.63
C THR A 119 -13.01 11.14 -2.90
N ILE A 120 -12.02 12.03 -2.92
CA ILE A 120 -10.59 11.70 -3.05
C ILE A 120 -10.01 11.25 -1.70
N GLU A 121 -10.61 11.65 -0.58
CA GLU A 121 -10.08 11.40 0.76
C GLU A 121 -10.76 10.16 1.37
N SER A 122 -10.01 9.06 1.37
CA SER A 122 -10.40 7.82 2.06
C SER A 122 -9.25 7.24 2.85
N PHE A 123 -9.56 6.44 3.86
CA PHE A 123 -8.57 5.75 4.67
C PHE A 123 -9.09 4.42 5.18
N GLU A 124 -8.17 3.49 5.42
CA GLU A 124 -8.44 2.16 5.98
C GLU A 124 -7.91 2.11 7.41
N ALA A 125 -8.73 1.68 8.36
CA ALA A 125 -8.32 1.58 9.76
C ALA A 125 -8.97 0.40 10.48
N VAL A 126 -8.22 -0.18 11.42
CA VAL A 126 -8.67 -1.18 12.37
C VAL A 126 -9.37 -0.49 13.53
N ILE A 127 -10.54 -0.97 13.92
CA ILE A 127 -11.30 -0.36 15.00
C ILE A 127 -10.86 -0.95 16.34
N SER A 128 -10.29 -0.12 17.22
CA SER A 128 -9.93 -0.53 18.58
C SER A 128 -11.13 -0.54 19.52
N ARG A 129 -12.04 0.44 19.36
CA ARG A 129 -13.22 0.62 20.23
C ARG A 129 -14.45 1.07 19.47
N ILE A 130 -15.63 0.58 19.88
CA ILE A 130 -16.93 1.11 19.45
C ILE A 130 -17.67 1.69 20.64
N HIS A 131 -17.98 2.97 20.56
CA HIS A 131 -18.87 3.66 21.49
C HIS A 131 -20.30 3.63 20.92
N GLN A 132 -21.07 2.64 21.36
CA GLN A 132 -22.39 2.35 20.82
C GLN A 132 -23.47 3.24 21.44
N ARG A 133 -24.34 3.76 20.56
CA ARG A 133 -25.64 4.33 20.89
C ARG A 133 -26.59 4.09 19.73
N THR A 134 -27.84 3.74 20.03
CA THR A 134 -28.94 3.75 19.06
C THR A 134 -29.65 5.10 19.16
N PRO A 135 -30.08 5.69 18.03
CA PRO A 135 -30.21 5.12 16.68
C PRO A 135 -29.05 5.43 15.71
N ILE A 136 -28.89 4.61 14.67
CA ILE A 136 -27.87 4.76 13.62
C ILE A 136 -28.37 5.66 12.49
N THR A 137 -27.47 6.48 11.93
CA THR A 137 -27.72 7.32 10.75
C THR A 137 -26.90 6.80 9.57
N ALA A 138 -27.52 6.63 8.41
CA ALA A 138 -26.87 6.08 7.23
C ALA A 138 -27.47 6.65 5.93
N ILE A 139 -26.70 6.63 4.84
CA ILE A 139 -27.21 6.86 3.48
C ILE A 139 -27.78 5.56 2.88
N SER A 140 -28.51 5.68 1.76
CA SER A 140 -29.04 4.51 1.08
C SER A 140 -27.92 3.65 0.47
N ARG A 141 -28.20 2.37 0.21
CA ARG A 141 -27.23 1.49 -0.46
C ARG A 141 -26.90 1.95 -1.89
N GLU A 142 -27.86 2.56 -2.57
CA GLU A 142 -27.68 3.12 -3.92
C GLU A 142 -26.70 4.30 -3.86
N ASP A 143 -26.89 5.19 -2.88
CA ASP A 143 -25.99 6.33 -2.64
C ASP A 143 -24.55 5.89 -2.33
N VAL A 144 -24.37 4.80 -1.58
CA VAL A 144 -23.03 4.23 -1.34
C VAL A 144 -22.39 3.83 -2.66
N GLY A 145 -23.12 3.13 -3.54
CA GLY A 145 -22.62 2.73 -4.86
C GLY A 145 -22.22 3.94 -5.71
N THR A 146 -23.10 4.93 -5.79
CA THR A 146 -22.83 6.18 -6.51
C THR A 146 -21.62 6.93 -5.93
N LEU A 147 -21.46 6.95 -4.61
CA LEU A 147 -20.32 7.56 -3.96
C LEU A 147 -19.01 6.82 -4.27
N SER A 148 -19.03 5.48 -4.29
CA SER A 148 -17.89 4.67 -4.71
C SER A 148 -17.50 4.93 -6.18
N ASP A 149 -18.48 5.10 -7.07
CA ASP A 149 -18.25 5.43 -8.48
C ASP A 149 -17.59 6.81 -8.61
N TYR A 150 -18.14 7.83 -7.95
CA TYR A 150 -17.57 9.17 -7.91
C TYR A 150 -16.13 9.21 -7.40
N ALA A 151 -15.85 8.51 -6.29
CA ALA A 151 -14.50 8.44 -5.74
C ALA A 151 -13.51 7.78 -6.72
N THR A 152 -13.96 6.77 -7.47
CA THR A 152 -13.13 6.11 -8.48
C THR A 152 -12.84 7.04 -9.66
N ASP A 153 -13.86 7.72 -10.18
CA ASP A 153 -13.71 8.68 -11.28
C ASP A 153 -12.80 9.85 -10.90
N ASP A 154 -12.96 10.37 -9.67
CA ASP A 154 -12.12 11.45 -9.14
C ASP A 154 -10.67 11.01 -8.96
N GLU A 155 -10.43 9.79 -8.46
CA GLU A 155 -9.09 9.21 -8.34
C GLU A 155 -8.40 9.06 -9.71
N PHE A 156 -9.13 8.58 -10.73
CA PHE A 156 -8.61 8.50 -12.10
C PHE A 156 -8.28 9.87 -12.67
N ARG A 157 -9.17 10.85 -12.47
CA ARG A 157 -8.98 12.23 -12.93
C ARG A 157 -7.75 12.87 -12.30
N VAL A 158 -7.61 12.76 -10.98
CA VAL A 158 -6.45 13.31 -10.24
C VAL A 158 -5.16 12.61 -10.68
N SER A 159 -5.17 11.28 -10.81
CA SER A 159 -4.01 10.50 -11.25
C SER A 159 -3.56 10.89 -12.66
N HIS A 160 -4.51 11.05 -13.58
CA HIS A 160 -4.22 11.48 -14.95
C HIS A 160 -3.67 12.91 -15.00
N ALA A 161 -4.26 13.84 -14.24
CA ALA A 161 -3.77 15.21 -14.14
C ALA A 161 -2.35 15.27 -13.56
N ALA A 162 -2.06 14.48 -12.52
CA ALA A 162 -0.73 14.39 -11.93
C ALA A 162 0.31 13.83 -12.92
N ALA A 163 -0.05 12.79 -13.68
CA ALA A 163 0.83 12.22 -14.71
C ALA A 163 1.11 13.23 -15.84
N ALA A 164 0.09 13.96 -16.29
CA ALA A 164 0.24 15.01 -17.29
C ALA A 164 1.14 16.16 -16.79
N ALA A 165 0.96 16.59 -15.54
CA ALA A 165 1.81 17.61 -14.92
C ALA A 165 3.27 17.16 -14.78
N ALA A 166 3.51 15.90 -14.39
CA ALA A 166 4.85 15.33 -14.31
C ALA A 166 5.53 15.25 -15.68
N ALA A 167 4.80 14.84 -16.73
CA ALA A 167 5.30 14.80 -18.10
C ALA A 167 5.65 16.21 -18.61
N ALA A 168 4.81 17.21 -18.33
CA ALA A 168 5.07 18.60 -18.69
C ALA A 168 6.31 19.15 -17.96
N ALA A 169 6.47 18.86 -16.67
CA ALA A 169 7.65 19.26 -15.89
C ALA A 169 8.95 18.61 -16.43
N ALA A 170 8.91 17.33 -16.80
CA ALA A 170 10.04 16.64 -17.40
C ALA A 170 10.42 17.23 -18.78
N ALA A 171 9.43 17.55 -19.61
CA ALA A 171 9.67 18.21 -20.90
C ALA A 171 10.27 19.61 -20.73
N ALA A 172 9.80 20.39 -19.76
CA ALA A 172 10.35 21.70 -19.43
C ALA A 172 11.80 21.61 -18.93
N ALA A 173 12.12 20.63 -18.08
CA ALA A 173 13.49 20.38 -17.62
C ALA A 173 14.43 19.97 -18.77
N ALA A 174 13.96 19.12 -19.69
CA ALA A 174 14.73 18.73 -20.87
C ALA A 174 14.98 19.90 -21.84
N ALA A 175 14.00 20.80 -22.01
CA ALA A 175 14.16 22.01 -22.79
C ALA A 175 15.17 22.98 -22.14
N ALA A 176 15.10 23.16 -20.81
CA ALA A 176 16.05 24.00 -20.07
C ALA A 176 17.49 23.47 -20.14
N ALA A 177 17.69 22.14 -20.10
CA ALA A 177 19.00 21.53 -20.24
C ALA A 177 19.63 21.76 -21.63
N LYS A 178 18.81 21.79 -22.69
CA LYS A 178 19.28 22.10 -24.06
C LYS A 178 19.61 23.58 -24.26
N ALA A 179 18.99 24.47 -23.49
CA ALA A 179 19.20 25.91 -23.56
C ALA A 179 20.37 26.40 -22.68
N ALA A 180 20.97 25.54 -21.85
CA ALA A 180 22.13 25.90 -21.06
C ALA A 180 23.31 26.21 -22.00
N PRO A 181 23.86 27.44 -21.99
CA PRO A 181 24.95 27.82 -22.87
C PRO A 181 26.16 26.93 -22.61
N HIS A 182 26.73 26.40 -23.69
CA HIS A 182 27.94 25.57 -23.65
C HIS A 182 29.05 26.40 -22.98
N PRO A 183 29.59 25.99 -21.82
CA PRO A 183 30.67 26.71 -21.18
C PRO A 183 31.96 26.37 -21.94
N GLY A 184 32.25 27.08 -23.02
CA GLY A 184 33.41 26.75 -23.84
C GLY A 184 33.57 27.56 -25.13
N ASP A 185 33.65 28.88 -25.03
CA ASP A 185 34.60 29.66 -25.83
C ASP A 185 35.78 30.04 -24.90
N ILE A 186 36.44 29.04 -24.32
CA ILE A 186 37.78 29.21 -23.75
C ILE A 186 38.70 28.33 -24.59
N GLU A 187 39.61 28.99 -25.30
CA GLU A 187 40.56 28.45 -26.27
C GLU A 187 41.33 27.21 -25.77
N PRO A 188 41.61 26.24 -26.66
CA PRO A 188 42.37 25.04 -26.33
C PRO A 188 43.88 25.34 -26.24
N ALA A 189 44.44 25.31 -25.03
CA ALA A 189 45.87 25.18 -24.81
C ALA A 189 46.22 23.71 -24.53
N SER A 190 46.81 23.08 -25.56
CA SER A 190 47.75 21.95 -25.55
C SER A 190 47.50 20.73 -24.65
N GLU A 191 47.21 19.62 -25.33
CA GLU A 191 47.19 18.23 -24.84
C GLU A 191 48.52 17.77 -24.21
N PRO A 192 48.46 16.82 -23.26
CA PRO A 192 49.36 15.68 -23.32
C PRO A 192 48.61 14.35 -23.43
N SER A 193 49.02 13.60 -24.46
CA SER A 193 48.72 12.20 -24.76
C SER A 193 49.02 11.26 -23.59
N VAL A 194 48.03 10.55 -23.05
CA VAL A 194 48.24 9.37 -22.18
C VAL A 194 47.11 8.33 -22.36
N VAL A 195 47.50 7.23 -23.00
CA VAL A 195 46.96 5.84 -23.05
C VAL A 195 45.45 5.55 -22.99
N ASP A 196 45.07 4.90 -24.09
CA ASP A 196 43.95 3.99 -24.33
C ASP A 196 43.90 2.84 -23.32
N TYR A 197 42.86 2.81 -22.49
CA TYR A 197 42.41 1.63 -21.75
C TYR A 197 40.92 1.42 -22.03
N SER A 198 40.66 0.53 -22.99
CA SER A 198 39.33 -0.04 -23.25
C SER A 198 38.98 -1.04 -22.14
N GLU A 199 38.21 -0.60 -21.15
CA GLU A 199 37.49 -1.50 -20.23
C GLU A 199 36.04 -1.69 -20.69
N ALA A 200 35.68 -2.96 -20.82
CA ALA A 200 34.37 -3.43 -21.24
C ALA A 200 33.28 -2.99 -20.25
N SER A 201 32.37 -2.13 -20.71
CA SER A 201 31.11 -1.87 -20.02
C SER A 201 30.18 -3.07 -20.21
N ALA A 202 30.11 -3.92 -19.19
CA ALA A 202 29.09 -4.94 -19.06
C ALA A 202 27.71 -4.28 -18.96
N THR A 203 26.90 -4.46 -19.99
CA THR A 203 25.48 -4.09 -20.02
C THR A 203 24.74 -4.93 -18.99
N SER A 204 24.52 -4.40 -17.78
CA SER A 204 23.61 -5.02 -16.80
C SER A 204 22.18 -4.90 -17.29
N THR A 205 21.69 -5.93 -17.96
CA THR A 205 20.25 -6.16 -18.18
C THR A 205 19.62 -6.50 -16.83
N SER A 206 19.11 -5.49 -16.13
CA SER A 206 18.30 -5.71 -14.93
C SER A 206 16.98 -6.36 -15.34
N SER A 207 16.89 -7.67 -15.15
CA SER A 207 15.64 -8.42 -15.25
C SER A 207 14.60 -7.78 -14.33
N VAL A 208 13.57 -7.22 -14.95
CA VAL A 208 12.34 -6.80 -14.31
C VAL A 208 11.59 -8.06 -13.91
N GLU A 209 11.79 -8.52 -12.69
CA GLU A 209 10.87 -9.45 -12.05
C GLU A 209 9.51 -8.76 -11.93
N SER A 210 8.59 -9.20 -12.77
CA SER A 210 7.19 -8.83 -12.67
C SER A 210 6.64 -9.43 -11.37
N PRO A 211 5.99 -8.66 -10.49
CA PRO A 211 5.28 -9.24 -9.36
C PRO A 211 4.11 -10.06 -9.92
N THR A 212 4.29 -11.36 -9.99
CA THR A 212 3.24 -12.33 -10.26
C THR A 212 2.14 -12.16 -9.22
N SER A 213 0.93 -11.92 -9.71
CA SER A 213 -0.30 -11.86 -8.93
C SER A 213 -0.43 -13.08 -8.00
N PRO A 214 -0.90 -12.92 -6.76
CA PRO A 214 -1.09 -14.06 -5.88
C PRO A 214 -2.39 -14.78 -6.27
N THR A 215 -2.24 -15.91 -6.97
CA THR A 215 -3.27 -16.96 -6.98
C THR A 215 -3.37 -17.51 -5.57
N ALA A 216 -4.50 -17.21 -4.92
CA ALA A 216 -4.83 -17.63 -3.57
C ALA A 216 -5.00 -19.16 -3.51
N ALA A 217 -3.90 -19.88 -3.28
CA ALA A 217 -3.93 -21.22 -2.74
C ALA A 217 -3.90 -21.14 -1.21
N LEU A 218 -4.84 -21.85 -0.57
CA LEU A 218 -4.96 -22.04 0.87
C LEU A 218 -3.73 -22.78 1.41
N GLU A 219 -2.60 -22.09 1.57
CA GLU A 219 -1.47 -22.65 2.33
C GLU A 219 -1.81 -22.63 3.83
N PRO A 220 -1.54 -23.73 4.57
CA PRO A 220 -1.62 -23.74 6.03
C PRO A 220 -0.69 -22.65 6.59
N GLN A 221 -1.23 -21.78 7.44
CA GLN A 221 -0.55 -20.63 8.05
C GLN A 221 0.91 -20.95 8.39
N ARG A 222 1.83 -20.45 7.56
CA ARG A 222 3.25 -20.42 7.86
C ARG A 222 3.39 -19.60 9.14
N SER A 223 3.93 -20.20 10.20
CA SER A 223 4.20 -19.51 11.46
C SER A 223 4.92 -18.20 11.12
N PRO A 224 4.51 -17.05 11.66
CA PRO A 224 5.14 -15.78 11.34
C PRO A 224 6.63 -15.96 11.55
N SER A 225 7.40 -15.79 10.48
CA SER A 225 8.84 -16.00 10.56
C SER A 225 9.35 -15.13 11.72
N PRO A 226 10.26 -15.63 12.58
CA PRO A 226 10.74 -14.87 13.75
C PRO A 226 11.47 -13.57 13.39
N HIS A 227 11.49 -13.21 12.11
CA HIS A 227 12.18 -12.09 11.51
C HIS A 227 11.24 -11.13 10.78
N GLN A 228 9.92 -11.38 10.77
CA GLN A 228 9.00 -10.41 10.19
C GLN A 228 8.96 -9.21 11.15
N PRO A 229 9.48 -8.03 10.74
CA PRO A 229 9.49 -6.87 11.61
C PRO A 229 8.04 -6.55 11.98
N GLN A 230 7.79 -6.38 13.27
CA GLN A 230 6.52 -5.85 13.76
C GLN A 230 6.26 -4.53 13.02
N ARG A 231 5.03 -4.33 12.54
CA ARG A 231 4.65 -3.10 11.82
C ARG A 231 3.61 -2.36 12.62
N MET A 232 3.50 -1.07 12.36
CA MET A 232 2.40 -0.27 12.89
C MET A 232 1.11 -0.65 12.16
N ASP A 233 0.04 -0.90 12.92
CA ASP A 233 -1.30 -1.10 12.38
C ASP A 233 -2.12 0.16 12.67
N LEU A 234 -2.84 0.71 11.69
CA LEU A 234 -3.63 1.93 11.97
C LEU A 234 -4.87 1.58 12.79
N HIS A 235 -4.92 2.07 14.03
CA HIS A 235 -6.04 1.88 14.94
C HIS A 235 -6.86 3.16 15.14
N MET A 236 -8.19 3.04 15.16
CA MET A 236 -9.11 4.15 15.44
C MET A 236 -10.23 3.75 16.40
N GLU A 237 -10.65 4.71 17.23
CA GLU A 237 -11.88 4.64 18.01
C GLU A 237 -13.06 5.13 17.17
N MET A 238 -14.24 4.53 17.35
CA MET A 238 -15.44 4.83 16.58
C MET A 238 -16.63 5.15 17.49
N TRP A 239 -17.30 6.28 17.25
CA TRP A 239 -18.51 6.73 17.93
C TRP A 239 -19.70 6.70 16.98
N LEU A 240 -20.78 6.03 17.40
CA LEU A 240 -22.05 5.98 16.66
C LEU A 240 -23.00 7.13 17.04
N ASP A 241 -22.71 7.83 18.13
CA ASP A 241 -23.52 8.93 18.65
C ASP A 241 -23.12 10.26 18.01
N LEU A 242 -23.80 10.65 16.93
CA LEU A 242 -23.50 11.90 16.24
C LEU A 242 -23.89 13.15 17.07
N ASP A 243 -24.87 13.01 17.97
CA ASP A 243 -25.44 14.12 18.76
C ASP A 243 -24.61 14.47 20.02
N ALA A 244 -23.51 13.77 20.28
CA ALA A 244 -22.71 13.92 21.50
C ALA A 244 -21.88 15.23 21.57
N GLY A 245 -22.16 16.23 20.72
CA GLY A 245 -21.44 17.50 20.68
C GLY A 245 -19.97 17.35 20.28
N HIS A 246 -19.67 16.42 19.36
CA HIS A 246 -18.31 16.22 18.88
C HIS A 246 -17.78 17.45 18.15
N GLU A 247 -16.58 17.89 18.55
CA GLU A 247 -15.81 18.87 17.79
C GLU A 247 -15.09 18.15 16.65
N LEU A 248 -15.57 18.37 15.43
CA LEU A 248 -15.04 17.74 14.24
C LEU A 248 -13.88 18.56 13.68
N SER A 249 -12.76 17.88 13.43
CA SER A 249 -11.60 18.41 12.73
C SER A 249 -11.78 18.35 11.21
N ASP A 250 -11.02 19.17 10.48
CA ASP A 250 -10.94 19.10 9.02
C ASP A 250 -10.31 17.76 8.59
N PRO A 251 -10.96 16.97 7.70
CA PRO A 251 -10.39 15.75 7.15
C PRO A 251 -8.95 15.86 6.63
N LYS A 252 -8.53 17.03 6.12
CA LYS A 252 -7.15 17.24 5.65
C LYS A 252 -6.11 17.10 6.75
N LEU A 253 -6.49 17.39 8.00
CA LEU A 253 -5.61 17.20 9.16
C LEU A 253 -5.33 15.72 9.42
N LEU A 254 -6.27 14.82 9.10
CA LEU A 254 -6.06 13.38 9.27
C LEU A 254 -4.86 12.90 8.47
N THR A 255 -4.67 13.36 7.23
CA THR A 255 -3.49 13.00 6.43
C THR A 255 -2.19 13.42 7.10
N SER A 256 -2.16 14.59 7.74
CA SER A 256 -0.99 15.07 8.47
C SER A 256 -0.72 14.26 9.75
N GLU A 257 -1.77 13.86 10.47
CA GLU A 257 -1.65 12.99 11.66
C GLU A 257 -1.19 11.58 11.27
N LEU A 258 -1.70 11.02 10.18
CA LEU A 258 -1.24 9.74 9.63
C LEU A 258 0.23 9.81 9.18
N ALA A 259 0.66 10.94 8.61
CA ALA A 259 2.06 11.17 8.28
C ALA A 259 2.95 11.23 9.54
N LEU A 260 2.45 11.83 10.62
CA LEU A 260 3.13 11.86 11.91
C LEU A 260 3.30 10.44 12.48
N LEU A 261 2.25 9.63 12.51
CA LEU A 261 2.33 8.21 12.92
C LEU A 261 3.37 7.41 12.10
N ARG A 262 3.36 7.57 10.78
CA ARG A 262 4.36 6.93 9.90
C ARG A 262 5.78 7.39 10.18
N SER A 263 5.96 8.63 10.64
CA SER A 263 7.28 9.12 11.03
C SER A 263 7.79 8.43 12.30
N ILE A 264 6.90 8.18 13.28
CA ILE A 264 7.20 7.40 14.49
C ILE A 264 7.59 5.97 14.12
N GLU A 265 6.83 5.31 13.24
CA GLU A 265 7.17 3.98 12.72
C GLU A 265 8.56 3.96 12.06
N LYS A 266 8.85 4.96 11.22
CA LYS A 266 10.14 5.08 10.54
C LYS A 266 11.30 5.26 11.50
N GLU A 267 11.16 6.12 12.51
CA GLU A 267 12.18 6.34 13.54
C GLU A 267 12.44 5.09 14.38
N TRP A 268 11.38 4.37 14.75
CA TRP A 268 11.51 3.07 15.38
C TRP A 268 12.25 2.07 14.50
N ALA A 269 11.85 1.92 13.23
CA ALA A 269 12.47 0.99 12.30
C ALA A 269 13.97 1.28 12.10
N GLN A 270 14.36 2.57 12.06
CA GLN A 270 15.76 2.98 12.02
C GLN A 270 16.54 2.55 13.27
N ARG A 271 15.95 2.70 14.47
CA ARG A 271 16.58 2.28 15.72
C ARG A 271 16.75 0.77 15.78
N ILE A 272 15.72 0.00 15.40
CA ILE A 272 15.80 -1.46 15.36
C ILE A 272 16.85 -1.93 14.35
N ALA A 273 16.89 -1.34 13.16
CA ALA A 273 17.90 -1.65 12.16
C ALA A 273 19.32 -1.37 12.68
N TYR A 274 19.53 -0.22 13.33
CA TYR A 274 20.81 0.12 13.95
C TYR A 274 21.20 -0.87 15.06
N ASP A 275 20.25 -1.28 15.90
CA ASP A 275 20.47 -2.26 16.97
C ASP A 275 20.86 -3.63 16.42
N ILE A 276 20.18 -4.09 15.36
CA ILE A 276 20.50 -5.35 14.67
C ILE A 276 21.92 -5.30 14.09
N VAL A 277 22.28 -4.22 13.41
CA VAL A 277 23.61 -4.05 12.81
C VAL A 277 24.71 -4.02 13.87
N THR A 278 24.50 -3.34 14.98
CA THR A 278 25.51 -3.18 16.04
C THR A 278 25.63 -4.41 16.95
N LYS A 279 24.52 -5.07 17.30
CA LYS A 279 24.51 -6.23 18.22
C LYS A 279 24.74 -7.58 17.55
N ARG A 280 24.72 -7.68 16.21
CA ARG A 280 25.05 -8.91 15.49
C ARG A 280 26.42 -8.81 14.80
N PRO A 281 27.53 -8.74 15.55
CA PRO A 281 28.88 -8.75 14.97
C PRO A 281 29.20 -10.07 14.28
N ARG A 282 28.43 -11.15 14.49
CA ARG A 282 28.61 -12.42 13.78
C ARG A 282 28.28 -12.33 12.29
N THR A 283 27.31 -11.50 11.89
CA THR A 283 27.04 -11.28 10.47
C THR A 283 28.09 -10.39 9.83
N SER A 284 28.60 -9.37 10.54
CA SER A 284 29.73 -8.58 10.02
C SER A 284 31.00 -9.42 9.97
N ALA A 285 31.33 -10.20 11.00
CA ALA A 285 32.48 -11.11 11.00
C ALA A 285 32.36 -12.23 9.96
N TRP A 286 31.14 -12.68 9.65
CA TRP A 286 30.91 -13.61 8.55
C TRP A 286 31.08 -12.94 7.18
N LEU A 287 30.58 -11.71 7.00
CA LEU A 287 30.82 -10.92 5.79
C LEU A 287 32.31 -10.59 5.62
N ASP A 288 33.01 -10.24 6.70
CA ASP A 288 34.45 -9.99 6.70
C ASP A 288 35.23 -11.27 6.41
N ASN A 289 34.81 -12.42 6.96
CA ASN A 289 35.41 -13.72 6.63
C ASN A 289 35.13 -14.15 5.19
N MET A 290 33.96 -13.84 4.62
CA MET A 290 33.69 -14.10 3.21
C MET A 290 34.48 -13.18 2.28
N ALA A 291 34.62 -11.90 2.64
CA ALA A 291 35.47 -10.96 1.92
C ALA A 291 36.94 -11.38 1.96
N ALA A 292 37.43 -11.82 3.13
CA ALA A 292 38.79 -12.35 3.30
C ALA A 292 39.00 -13.70 2.58
N ALA A 293 37.97 -14.55 2.50
CA ALA A 293 38.04 -15.81 1.77
C ALA A 293 38.06 -15.65 0.24
N GLY A 294 37.61 -14.50 -0.28
CA GLY A 294 37.69 -14.15 -1.70
C GLY A 294 39.09 -13.73 -2.19
N GLU A 295 40.05 -13.51 -1.28
CA GLU A 295 41.46 -13.26 -1.61
C GLU A 295 42.31 -14.54 -1.67
N LEU A 296 41.69 -15.72 -1.78
CA LEU A 296 42.40 -16.93 -2.16
C LEU A 296 42.79 -16.88 -3.64
N ASN A 297 43.90 -16.18 -3.90
CA ASN A 297 44.84 -16.32 -5.02
C ASN A 297 44.32 -17.22 -6.16
N ASP A 298 43.71 -16.62 -7.19
CA ASP A 298 43.31 -17.27 -8.46
C ASP A 298 44.46 -18.04 -9.14
N ALA A 299 45.69 -17.91 -8.65
CA ALA A 299 46.86 -18.66 -9.08
C ALA A 299 46.82 -20.17 -8.79
N TYR A 300 45.92 -20.68 -7.93
CA TYR A 300 45.82 -22.12 -7.62
C TYR A 300 44.50 -22.80 -8.05
N ALA A 301 43.52 -22.06 -8.57
CA ALA A 301 42.24 -22.63 -9.02
C ALA A 301 42.30 -23.39 -10.36
N LEU A 302 43.50 -23.59 -10.93
CA LEU A 302 43.73 -24.30 -12.21
C LEU A 302 44.49 -25.64 -12.08
N GLN A 303 44.51 -26.27 -10.90
CA GLN A 303 44.87 -27.69 -10.77
C GLN A 303 43.68 -28.51 -10.28
N VAL A 304 42.64 -28.58 -11.11
CA VAL A 304 41.67 -29.67 -11.03
C VAL A 304 42.40 -30.92 -11.50
N HIS A 305 42.68 -31.82 -10.55
CA HIS A 305 43.19 -33.15 -10.83
C HIS A 305 42.06 -33.94 -11.51
N ASP A 306 42.22 -34.14 -12.82
CA ASP A 306 41.36 -34.95 -13.68
C ASP A 306 41.45 -36.44 -13.29
N GLY A 307 40.66 -36.86 -12.31
CA GLY A 307 40.83 -38.18 -11.69
C GLY A 307 39.74 -38.60 -10.72
N ALA A 308 38.49 -38.31 -11.04
CA ALA A 308 37.35 -39.04 -10.50
C ALA A 308 36.19 -38.88 -11.49
N GLU A 309 35.81 -39.99 -12.13
CA GLU A 309 34.57 -40.12 -12.89
C GLU A 309 33.40 -39.88 -11.94
N ALA A 310 33.05 -38.62 -11.72
CA ALA A 310 31.73 -38.25 -11.24
C ALA A 310 30.83 -38.35 -12.46
N GLU A 311 29.85 -39.24 -12.38
CA GLU A 311 28.75 -39.29 -13.34
C GLU A 311 28.12 -37.90 -13.39
N ASP A 312 28.42 -37.15 -14.46
CA ASP A 312 27.71 -35.94 -14.84
C ASP A 312 26.25 -36.34 -14.99
N VAL A 313 25.47 -36.07 -13.95
CA VAL A 313 24.01 -36.11 -14.03
C VAL A 313 23.65 -34.94 -14.94
N ASP A 314 23.51 -35.23 -16.23
CA ASP A 314 23.05 -34.30 -17.25
C ASP A 314 21.76 -33.63 -16.76
N ILE A 315 21.88 -32.38 -16.28
CA ILE A 315 20.74 -31.53 -15.95
C ILE A 315 20.14 -31.11 -17.29
N GLY A 316 19.25 -31.95 -17.81
CA GLY A 316 18.48 -31.68 -19.02
C GLY A 316 17.46 -30.56 -18.80
N PRO A 317 16.94 -29.94 -19.88
CA PRO A 317 15.91 -28.90 -19.79
C PRO A 317 14.64 -29.37 -19.03
N GLU A 318 14.40 -30.67 -19.00
CA GLU A 318 13.36 -31.34 -18.20
C GLU A 318 13.48 -31.18 -16.67
N ASP A 319 14.64 -30.79 -16.13
CA ASP A 319 14.85 -30.50 -14.70
C ASP A 319 14.61 -29.02 -14.34
N ALA A 320 14.31 -28.17 -15.31
CA ALA A 320 13.84 -26.81 -15.04
C ALA A 320 12.52 -26.86 -14.25
N ILE A 321 12.44 -26.08 -13.18
CA ILE A 321 11.27 -26.03 -12.26
C ILE A 321 9.96 -25.76 -13.03
N GLU A 322 10.05 -25.04 -14.14
CA GLU A 322 8.94 -24.72 -15.04
C GLU A 322 8.35 -25.98 -15.71
N HIS A 323 9.19 -26.95 -16.13
CA HIS A 323 8.73 -28.21 -16.73
C HIS A 323 8.06 -29.15 -15.71
N ARG A 324 8.44 -29.08 -14.43
CA ARG A 324 7.75 -29.83 -13.36
C ARG A 324 6.34 -29.33 -13.10
N LEU A 325 6.09 -28.02 -13.22
CA LEU A 325 4.76 -27.42 -13.09
C LEU A 325 3.85 -27.79 -14.26
N GLU A 326 4.37 -27.74 -15.49
CA GLU A 326 3.61 -28.09 -16.69
C GLU A 326 3.20 -29.58 -16.73
N ARG A 327 4.06 -30.49 -16.24
CA ARG A 327 3.73 -31.92 -16.10
C ARG A 327 2.62 -32.16 -15.07
N ALA A 328 2.69 -31.49 -13.92
CA ALA A 328 1.66 -31.59 -12.89
C ALA A 328 0.29 -31.05 -13.38
N GLU A 329 0.29 -30.00 -14.22
CA GLU A 329 -0.92 -29.47 -14.83
C GLU A 329 -1.50 -30.42 -15.90
N ASN A 330 -0.65 -31.09 -16.68
CA ASN A 330 -1.07 -32.07 -17.68
C ASN A 330 -1.58 -33.38 -17.05
N ASP A 331 -0.98 -33.84 -15.96
CA ASP A 331 -1.47 -35.00 -15.19
C ASP A 331 -2.84 -34.70 -14.52
N ALA A 332 -3.08 -33.44 -14.12
CA ALA A 332 -4.37 -33.00 -13.60
C ALA A 332 -5.46 -32.90 -14.70
N LYS A 333 -5.09 -32.85 -15.98
CA LYS A 333 -6.01 -32.86 -17.14
C LYS A 333 -6.34 -34.28 -17.64
N GLY A 334 -5.86 -35.32 -16.96
CA GLY A 334 -6.22 -36.72 -17.20
C GLY A 334 -7.74 -36.95 -17.06
N TYR A 335 -8.38 -37.17 -18.21
CA TYR A 335 -9.76 -37.59 -18.45
C TYR A 335 -10.56 -38.12 -17.23
N PRO A 336 -11.71 -37.51 -16.88
CA PRO A 336 -12.65 -38.15 -15.97
C PRO A 336 -13.28 -39.38 -16.66
N PRO A 337 -13.59 -40.46 -15.91
CA PRO A 337 -14.32 -41.60 -16.45
C PRO A 337 -15.70 -41.16 -16.95
N SER A 338 -16.04 -41.61 -18.16
CA SER A 338 -17.30 -41.37 -18.85
C SER A 338 -18.50 -41.58 -17.92
N ARG A 339 -19.29 -40.52 -17.71
CA ARG A 339 -20.61 -40.62 -17.06
C ARG A 339 -21.56 -41.46 -17.92
N PRO A 340 -22.37 -42.36 -17.33
CA PRO A 340 -23.50 -42.97 -18.02
C PRO A 340 -24.56 -41.91 -18.34
N GLY A 341 -25.20 -42.07 -19.51
CA GLY A 341 -26.21 -41.17 -20.05
C GLY A 341 -27.52 -41.07 -19.27
N PRO A 342 -28.46 -40.24 -19.76
CA PRO A 342 -29.51 -39.62 -18.97
C PRO A 342 -30.79 -40.46 -18.91
N SER A 343 -31.46 -40.42 -17.76
CA SER A 343 -32.90 -40.70 -17.67
C SER A 343 -33.69 -39.38 -17.71
N PRO A 344 -34.88 -39.37 -18.34
CA PRO A 344 -35.69 -38.17 -18.59
C PRO A 344 -36.70 -37.90 -17.46
N HIS A 345 -37.34 -36.73 -17.53
CA HIS A 345 -38.40 -36.17 -16.65
C HIS A 345 -37.83 -35.45 -15.40
N ASP A 346 -38.13 -34.19 -15.08
CA ASP A 346 -39.34 -33.39 -15.33
C ASP A 346 -39.04 -31.91 -15.62
N ASP A 347 -40.01 -31.31 -16.31
CA ASP A 347 -40.16 -29.90 -16.68
C ASP A 347 -40.55 -29.00 -15.49
N GLU A 348 -40.38 -27.70 -15.76
CA GLU A 348 -41.00 -26.52 -15.15
C GLU A 348 -40.29 -25.88 -13.94
N ASP A 349 -40.19 -24.56 -13.80
CA ASP A 349 -40.04 -23.42 -14.72
C ASP A 349 -39.69 -22.20 -13.84
N GLU A 350 -38.98 -21.24 -14.41
CA GLU A 350 -38.87 -19.82 -14.01
C GLU A 350 -38.71 -19.41 -12.51
N THR A 351 -37.51 -18.92 -12.17
CA THR A 351 -37.25 -17.46 -12.02
C THR A 351 -35.76 -17.22 -11.82
N ARG A 352 -35.13 -16.66 -12.85
CA ARG A 352 -33.68 -16.42 -12.94
C ARG A 352 -33.47 -14.92 -13.18
N SER A 353 -32.96 -14.19 -12.19
CA SER A 353 -32.15 -13.00 -12.44
C SER A 353 -31.44 -12.55 -11.16
N GLY A 354 -30.16 -12.87 -11.02
CA GLY A 354 -29.38 -12.42 -9.88
C GLY A 354 -28.03 -13.11 -9.70
N SER A 355 -27.12 -13.07 -10.68
CA SER A 355 -25.76 -13.57 -10.45
C SER A 355 -24.65 -12.95 -11.32
N SER A 356 -24.84 -11.75 -11.90
CA SER A 356 -23.78 -11.11 -12.72
C SER A 356 -22.91 -10.07 -11.99
N TRP A 357 -23.22 -9.68 -10.75
CA TRP A 357 -22.58 -8.50 -10.12
C TRP A 357 -21.40 -8.81 -9.17
N ARG A 358 -21.07 -10.08 -8.93
CA ARG A 358 -19.94 -10.43 -8.05
C ARG A 358 -18.57 -10.15 -8.68
N ILE A 359 -18.47 -9.99 -10.00
CA ILE A 359 -17.17 -9.85 -10.69
C ILE A 359 -16.74 -8.38 -10.77
N SER A 360 -17.66 -7.42 -10.91
CA SER A 360 -17.35 -5.99 -11.02
C SER A 360 -16.88 -5.37 -9.69
N ALA A 361 -17.48 -5.75 -8.56
CA ALA A 361 -17.05 -5.26 -7.25
C ALA A 361 -15.65 -5.74 -6.84
N PHE A 362 -15.17 -6.88 -7.36
CA PHE A 362 -13.80 -7.35 -7.11
C PHE A 362 -12.75 -6.59 -7.93
N ALA A 363 -13.05 -6.23 -9.18
CA ALA A 363 -12.14 -5.47 -10.04
C ALA A 363 -11.90 -4.04 -9.53
N VAL A 364 -12.97 -3.38 -9.05
CA VAL A 364 -12.88 -2.03 -8.44
C VAL A 364 -12.13 -2.08 -7.09
N ARG A 365 -12.34 -3.14 -6.28
CA ARG A 365 -11.62 -3.35 -5.00
C ARG A 365 -10.13 -3.64 -5.15
N ALA A 366 -9.72 -4.35 -6.21
CA ALA A 366 -8.31 -4.62 -6.45
C ALA A 366 -7.54 -3.35 -6.86
N SER A 367 -8.17 -2.42 -7.60
CA SER A 367 -7.51 -1.18 -8.03
C SER A 367 -7.13 -0.27 -6.87
N ARG A 368 -8.01 -0.04 -5.89
CA ARG A 368 -7.71 0.85 -4.74
C ARG A 368 -6.62 0.30 -3.81
N ALA A 369 -6.64 -1.01 -3.53
CA ALA A 369 -5.59 -1.67 -2.74
C ALA A 369 -4.22 -1.64 -3.46
N VAL A 370 -4.21 -1.78 -4.80
CA VAL A 370 -2.99 -1.68 -5.63
C VAL A 370 -2.47 -0.24 -5.69
N HIS A 371 -3.34 0.77 -5.72
CA HIS A 371 -2.92 2.18 -5.75
C HIS A 371 -2.44 2.71 -4.39
N GLY A 372 -3.01 2.25 -3.27
CA GLY A 372 -2.45 2.48 -1.93
C GLY A 372 -1.02 1.94 -1.78
N LEU A 373 -0.70 0.85 -2.48
CA LEU A 373 0.65 0.29 -2.62
C LEU A 373 1.52 1.09 -3.60
N ALA A 374 0.97 1.52 -4.75
CA ALA A 374 1.69 2.30 -5.75
C ALA A 374 2.13 3.69 -5.21
N SER A 375 1.28 4.36 -4.42
CA SER A 375 1.65 5.62 -3.75
C SER A 375 2.80 5.42 -2.75
N ARG A 376 2.82 4.29 -2.03
CA ARG A 376 3.90 3.93 -1.10
C ARG A 376 5.21 3.58 -1.82
N VAL A 377 5.14 2.98 -3.01
CA VAL A 377 6.31 2.69 -3.85
C VAL A 377 6.87 3.95 -4.50
N LEU A 378 6.00 4.88 -4.93
CA LEU A 378 6.42 6.15 -5.52
C LEU A 378 7.11 7.06 -4.50
N ASP A 379 6.59 7.18 -3.28
CA ASP A 379 7.24 7.95 -2.20
C ASP A 379 8.61 7.38 -1.81
N SER A 380 8.77 6.06 -1.85
CA SER A 380 10.04 5.37 -1.63
C SER A 380 11.05 5.65 -2.75
N ARG A 381 10.60 5.68 -4.01
CA ARG A 381 11.46 6.01 -5.16
C ARG A 381 11.89 7.48 -5.17
N TYR A 382 11.00 8.41 -4.84
CA TYR A 382 11.35 9.83 -4.74
C TYR A 382 12.38 10.12 -3.64
N THR A 383 12.28 9.43 -2.49
CA THR A 383 13.28 9.56 -1.42
C THR A 383 14.64 8.95 -1.79
N LEU A 384 14.67 7.84 -2.54
CA LEU A 384 15.91 7.24 -3.05
C LEU A 384 16.62 8.17 -4.05
N VAL A 385 15.87 8.70 -5.04
CA VAL A 385 16.40 9.61 -6.07
C VAL A 385 16.95 10.89 -5.43
N ARG A 386 16.26 11.45 -4.43
CA ARG A 386 16.72 12.64 -3.69
C ARG A 386 18.00 12.36 -2.89
N ARG A 387 18.16 11.15 -2.36
CA ARG A 387 19.37 10.73 -1.64
C ARG A 387 20.56 10.54 -2.58
N MET A 388 20.33 9.96 -3.76
CA MET A 388 21.37 9.82 -4.80
C MET A 388 21.83 11.16 -5.37
N THR A 389 20.91 12.10 -5.60
CA THR A 389 21.28 13.46 -6.05
C THR A 389 22.04 14.24 -4.98
N ALA A 390 21.69 14.07 -3.69
CA ALA A 390 22.45 14.68 -2.59
C ALA A 390 23.87 14.11 -2.47
N MET A 391 24.06 12.80 -2.64
CA MET A 391 25.38 12.17 -2.64
C MET A 391 26.24 12.62 -3.83
N ARG A 392 25.66 12.74 -5.02
CA ARG A 392 26.37 13.21 -6.21
C ARG A 392 26.84 14.66 -6.09
N ARG A 393 26.05 15.53 -5.47
CA ARG A 393 26.48 16.92 -5.15
C ARG A 393 27.60 16.97 -4.12
N ARG A 394 27.66 16.02 -3.18
CA ARG A 394 28.72 15.97 -2.17
C ARG A 394 30.06 15.51 -2.74
N SER A 395 30.03 14.55 -3.67
CA SER A 395 31.22 14.07 -4.39
C SER A 395 31.87 15.15 -5.26
N VAL A 396 31.07 15.97 -5.93
CA VAL A 396 31.57 17.05 -6.80
C VAL A 396 32.21 18.19 -6.01
N ASN A 397 31.80 18.36 -4.74
CA ASN A 397 32.35 19.40 -3.88
C ASN A 397 33.61 18.95 -3.11
N SER A 398 33.87 17.65 -2.96
CA SER A 398 35.09 17.16 -2.31
C SER A 398 36.33 17.18 -3.21
N GLU A 399 36.16 17.47 -4.50
CA GLU A 399 37.24 17.49 -5.50
C GLU A 399 37.76 18.91 -5.78
N LYS A 400 37.27 19.92 -5.04
CA LYS A 400 37.60 21.35 -5.24
C LYS A 400 38.32 22.03 -4.09
N ASP A 401 38.64 21.32 -3.01
CA ASP A 401 39.46 21.85 -1.92
C ASP A 401 40.85 21.17 -1.96
N PRO A 402 41.92 21.89 -2.37
CA PRO A 402 43.30 21.40 -2.29
C PRO A 402 43.87 21.44 -0.86
#